data_AF-A0A2D9APU1-F1
#
_entry.id   AF-A0A2D9APU1-F1
#
_cell.length_a   1.000
_cell.length_b   1.000
_cell.length_c   1.000
_cell.angle_alpha   90.00
_cell.angle_beta   90.00
_cell.angle_gamma   90.00
#
_symmetry.space_group_name_H-M   'P 1'
#
loop_
_entity.id
_entity.type
_entity.pdbx_description
1 polymer ?
#
loop_
_entity_poly.entity_id
_entity_poly.type
_entity_poly.pdbx_seq_one_letter_code
_entity_poly.pdbx_strand_id
1 'polypeptide(L)'
;KKSFFIPNFKAILLIRHPLDVMVSYYNFEKNKTNSSFKGSFSDFIRNNKYGLEAWCKHYLSWKDKSVMLIKYEDLKSDENKQFMRINNYFKIEIEKNKFKKAVEQSSAEFISKIEIKEKKLQTFKNVNKNFQFVRSGEINQYFSYFNNNDMQFAKNIFEKYKIHEYEI
;
A
#
# COMPACT_ATOMS: atom_id res chain seq x y z
N LYS A 1 20.11 16.64 5.63
CA LYS A 1 19.69 15.63 4.61
C LYS A 1 19.37 16.38 3.32
N LYS A 2 20.12 16.18 2.24
CA LYS A 2 19.90 16.87 0.96
C LYS A 2 18.56 16.38 0.38
N SER A 3 17.58 17.28 0.25
CA SER A 3 16.33 16.97 -0.46
C SER A 3 16.66 16.78 -1.93
N PHE A 4 16.32 15.62 -2.47
CA PHE A 4 16.36 15.37 -3.91
C PHE A 4 15.17 16.12 -4.53
N PHE A 5 15.36 17.41 -4.81
CA PHE A 5 14.36 18.21 -5.52
C PHE A 5 14.66 18.06 -7.00
N ILE A 6 13.97 17.15 -7.68
CA ILE A 6 13.97 17.11 -9.15
C ILE A 6 12.95 18.15 -9.59
N PRO A 7 13.32 19.21 -10.31
CA PRO A 7 12.33 20.12 -10.88
C PRO A 7 11.39 19.32 -11.82
N ASN A 8 10.07 19.53 -11.71
CA ASN A 8 9.05 19.02 -12.64
C ASN A 8 8.77 17.49 -12.65
N PHE A 9 8.97 16.76 -11.55
CA PHE A 9 8.49 15.36 -11.52
C PHE A 9 6.96 15.29 -11.31
N LYS A 10 6.30 14.39 -12.03
CA LYS A 10 4.89 14.02 -11.81
C LYS A 10 4.85 12.75 -10.95
N ALA A 11 4.15 12.78 -9.82
CA ALA A 11 4.01 11.62 -8.94
C ALA A 11 2.55 11.18 -8.79
N ILE A 12 2.29 9.88 -8.93
CA ILE A 12 1.03 9.27 -8.54
C ILE A 12 1.17 8.80 -7.09
N LEU A 13 0.27 9.22 -6.21
CA LEU A 13 0.20 8.74 -4.83
C LEU A 13 -0.82 7.60 -4.75
N LEU A 14 -0.33 6.37 -4.62
CA LEU A 14 -1.14 5.20 -4.31
C LEU A 14 -1.36 5.11 -2.80
N ILE A 15 -2.60 5.14 -2.36
CA ILE A 15 -2.99 4.98 -0.96
C ILE A 15 -3.89 3.76 -0.79
N ARG A 16 -3.96 3.25 0.43
CA ARG A 16 -4.84 2.16 0.86
C ARG A 16 -5.38 2.51 2.23
N HIS A 17 -6.51 1.92 2.63
CA HIS A 17 -7.05 2.07 3.96
C HIS A 17 -5.94 1.88 5.02
N PRO A 18 -5.63 2.91 5.83
CA PRO A 18 -4.43 2.93 6.67
C PRO A 18 -4.37 1.76 7.66
N LEU A 19 -5.52 1.30 8.14
CA LEU A 19 -5.57 0.15 9.05
C LEU A 19 -5.20 -1.16 8.34
N ASP A 20 -5.62 -1.35 7.08
CA ASP A 20 -5.19 -2.50 6.27
C ASP A 20 -3.71 -2.39 5.87
N VAL A 21 -3.19 -1.17 5.69
CA VAL A 21 -1.75 -0.95 5.51
C VAL A 21 -0.99 -1.47 6.72
N MET A 22 -1.44 -1.18 7.94
CA MET A 22 -0.78 -1.67 9.16
C MET A 22 -0.77 -3.20 9.23
N VAL A 23 -1.89 -3.86 8.92
CA VAL A 23 -1.98 -5.34 8.89
C VAL A 23 -1.02 -5.92 7.86
N SER A 24 -1.00 -5.37 6.66
CA SER A 24 -0.10 -5.82 5.60
C SER A 24 1.36 -5.62 5.99
N TYR A 25 1.67 -4.44 6.53
CA TYR A 25 3.03 -4.04 6.83
C TYR A 25 3.62 -4.81 8.02
N TYR A 26 2.85 -5.01 9.09
CA TYR A 26 3.27 -5.82 10.23
C TYR A 26 3.61 -7.25 9.79
N ASN A 27 2.77 -7.87 8.98
CA ASN A 27 3.00 -9.20 8.47
C ASN A 27 4.25 -9.27 7.58
N PHE A 28 4.48 -8.26 6.74
CA PHE A 28 5.70 -8.18 5.94
C PHE A 28 6.95 -8.05 6.83
N GLU A 29 6.94 -7.12 7.81
CA GLU A 29 8.07 -6.93 8.73
C GLU A 29 8.32 -8.17 9.60
N LYS A 30 7.30 -8.89 10.06
CA LYS A 30 7.45 -10.13 10.84
C LYS A 30 8.09 -11.26 10.03
N ASN A 31 7.88 -11.27 8.71
CA ASN A 31 8.44 -12.30 7.82
C ASN A 31 9.82 -11.94 7.25
N LYS A 32 10.37 -10.77 7.57
CA LYS A 32 11.74 -10.43 7.20
C LYS A 32 12.74 -11.20 8.07
N THR A 33 13.74 -11.80 7.44
CA THR A 33 14.83 -12.50 8.13
C THR A 33 15.68 -11.54 8.97
N ASN A 34 15.76 -10.28 8.55
CA ASN A 34 16.56 -9.24 9.21
C ASN A 34 15.67 -8.15 9.82
N SER A 35 14.47 -8.52 10.26
CA SER A 35 13.54 -7.54 10.86
C SER A 35 14.13 -6.92 12.11
N SER A 36 14.18 -5.59 12.14
CA SER A 36 14.56 -4.85 13.35
C SER A 36 13.40 -4.67 14.33
N PHE A 37 12.17 -4.95 13.91
CA PHE A 37 10.99 -4.83 14.75
C PHE A 37 10.72 -6.14 15.48
N LYS A 38 10.60 -6.07 16.81
CA LYS A 38 10.15 -7.16 17.68
C LYS A 38 9.02 -6.62 18.53
N GLY A 39 7.83 -7.21 18.44
CA GLY A 39 6.66 -6.75 19.17
C GLY A 39 5.37 -7.34 18.62
N SER A 40 4.28 -7.07 19.32
CA SER A 40 2.93 -7.40 18.88
C SER A 40 2.46 -6.49 17.75
N PHE A 41 1.30 -6.80 17.17
CA PHE A 41 0.63 -5.91 16.22
C PHE A 41 0.29 -4.55 16.87
N SER A 42 -0.15 -4.57 18.12
CA SER A 42 -0.48 -3.37 18.89
C SER A 42 0.75 -2.46 19.11
N ASP A 43 1.93 -3.05 19.34
CA ASP A 43 3.20 -2.31 19.41
C ASP A 43 3.58 -1.73 18.05
N PHE A 44 3.30 -2.46 16.96
CA PHE A 44 3.64 -2.06 15.60
C PHE A 44 2.87 -0.81 15.17
N ILE A 45 1.56 -0.77 15.40
CA ILE A 45 0.74 0.39 15.01
C ILE A 45 1.08 1.66 15.79
N ARG A 46 1.66 1.52 17.00
CA ARG A 46 2.14 2.61 17.85
C ARG A 46 3.61 2.98 17.60
N ASN A 47 4.31 2.24 16.75
CA ASN A 47 5.71 2.47 16.50
C ASN A 47 5.93 3.80 15.76
N ASN A 48 6.92 4.59 16.19
CA ASN A 48 7.22 5.91 15.61
C ASN A 48 7.74 5.87 14.16
N LYS A 49 8.33 4.74 13.74
CA LYS A 49 8.96 4.55 12.43
C LYS A 49 8.03 3.84 11.45
N TYR A 50 7.19 2.94 11.94
CA TYR A 50 6.37 2.05 11.10
C TYR A 50 4.86 2.27 11.24
N GLY A 51 4.42 2.74 12.40
CA GLY A 51 3.01 2.77 12.80
C GLY A 51 2.20 3.88 12.14
N LEU A 52 0.98 4.08 12.65
CA LEU A 52 -0.01 4.98 12.06
C LEU A 52 0.50 6.43 11.99
N GLU A 53 1.22 6.90 13.00
CA GLU A 53 1.80 8.24 12.98
C GLU A 53 2.81 8.43 11.83
N ALA A 54 3.63 7.42 11.54
CA ALA A 54 4.56 7.45 10.42
C ALA A 54 3.82 7.47 9.07
N TRP A 55 2.74 6.68 8.98
CA TRP A 55 1.87 6.67 7.81
C TRP A 55 1.19 8.03 7.56
N CYS A 56 0.61 8.66 8.58
CA CYS A 56 -0.01 9.98 8.46
C CYS A 56 0.99 11.03 7.96
N LYS A 57 2.21 11.05 8.53
CA LYS A 57 3.30 11.94 8.09
C LYS A 57 3.66 11.70 6.62
N HIS A 58 3.74 10.44 6.20
CA HIS A 58 4.01 10.09 4.81
C HIS A 58 2.90 10.62 3.89
N TYR A 59 1.64 10.28 4.18
CA TYR A 59 0.48 10.72 3.39
C TYR A 59 0.44 12.25 3.23
N LEU A 60 0.51 12.98 4.34
CA LEU A 60 0.49 14.45 4.33
C LEU A 60 1.67 15.06 3.57
N SER A 61 2.85 14.42 3.61
CA SER A 61 4.02 14.93 2.89
C SER A 61 3.93 14.80 1.36
N TRP A 62 3.02 13.96 0.85
CA TRP A 62 2.87 13.64 -0.57
C TRP A 62 1.54 14.06 -1.17
N LYS A 63 0.44 14.16 -0.39
CA LYS A 63 -0.90 14.39 -0.95
C LYS A 63 -0.97 15.60 -1.88
N ASP A 64 -0.38 16.72 -1.47
CA ASP A 64 -0.41 17.99 -2.23
C ASP A 64 0.70 18.07 -3.30
N LYS A 65 1.65 17.12 -3.29
CA LYS A 65 2.73 17.02 -4.30
C LYS A 65 2.38 16.04 -5.42
N SER A 66 1.41 15.17 -5.17
CA SER A 66 0.97 14.18 -6.13
C SER A 66 0.08 14.84 -7.18
N VAL A 67 0.24 14.43 -8.44
CA VAL A 67 -0.63 14.88 -9.53
C VAL A 67 -1.92 14.09 -9.59
N MET A 68 -1.93 12.91 -8.98
CA MET A 68 -3.06 12.00 -8.95
C MET A 68 -2.98 11.14 -7.70
N LEU A 69 -4.10 11.07 -6.99
CA LEU A 69 -4.31 10.13 -5.90
C LEU A 69 -5.16 8.96 -6.39
N ILE A 70 -4.69 7.74 -6.12
CA ILE A 70 -5.35 6.49 -6.46
C ILE A 70 -5.51 5.68 -5.19
N LYS A 71 -6.73 5.21 -4.90
CA LYS A 71 -6.98 4.30 -3.80
C LYS A 71 -6.83 2.86 -4.28
N TYR A 72 -6.20 2.02 -3.47
CA TYR A 72 -6.07 0.58 -3.71
C TYR A 72 -7.44 -0.09 -3.84
N GLU A 73 -8.40 0.37 -3.06
CA GLU A 73 -9.79 -0.09 -3.07
C GLU A 73 -10.45 0.18 -4.43
N ASP A 74 -10.19 1.36 -5.03
CA ASP A 74 -10.69 1.70 -6.36
C ASP A 74 -10.04 0.85 -7.45
N LEU A 75 -8.73 0.57 -7.33
CA LEU A 75 -8.02 -0.34 -8.24
C LEU A 75 -8.61 -1.73 -8.18
N LYS A 76 -8.95 -2.21 -6.97
CA LYS A 76 -9.54 -3.53 -6.79
C LYS A 76 -10.99 -3.59 -7.31
N SER A 77 -11.74 -2.49 -7.20
CA SER A 77 -13.12 -2.43 -7.69
C SER A 77 -13.20 -2.34 -9.21
N ASP A 78 -12.33 -1.57 -9.86
CA ASP A 78 -12.32 -1.39 -11.31
C ASP A 78 -10.93 -1.00 -11.83
N GLU A 79 -10.12 -2.02 -12.10
CA GLU A 79 -8.74 -1.88 -12.58
C GLU A 79 -8.70 -1.13 -13.92
N ASN A 80 -9.65 -1.43 -14.82
CA ASN A 80 -9.72 -0.84 -16.15
C ASN A 80 -9.94 0.67 -16.07
N LYS A 81 -10.91 1.10 -15.26
CA LYS A 81 -11.21 2.53 -15.07
C LYS A 81 -10.03 3.30 -14.50
N GLN A 82 -9.38 2.76 -13.47
CA GLN A 82 -8.22 3.44 -12.88
C GLN A 82 -7.02 3.47 -13.85
N PHE A 83 -6.77 2.40 -14.59
CA PHE A 83 -5.69 2.37 -15.58
C PHE A 83 -5.95 3.34 -16.75
N MET A 84 -7.20 3.44 -17.24
CA MET A 84 -7.59 4.46 -18.21
C MET A 84 -7.42 5.88 -17.66
N ARG A 85 -7.79 6.11 -16.41
CA ARG A 85 -7.61 7.42 -15.75
C ARG A 85 -6.14 7.83 -15.72
N ILE A 86 -5.23 6.91 -15.39
CA ILE A 86 -3.77 7.14 -15.46
C ILE A 86 -3.37 7.50 -16.89
N ASN A 87 -3.71 6.67 -17.87
CA ASN A 87 -3.32 6.88 -19.28
C ASN A 87 -3.81 8.22 -19.83
N ASN A 88 -5.06 8.58 -19.54
CA ASN A 88 -5.66 9.85 -19.98
C ASN A 88 -4.92 11.05 -19.37
N TYR A 89 -4.55 10.98 -18.09
CA TYR A 89 -3.80 12.05 -17.43
C TYR A 89 -2.42 12.26 -18.05
N PHE A 90 -1.73 11.16 -18.37
CA PHE A 90 -0.40 11.20 -19.00
C PHE A 90 -0.45 11.30 -20.53
N LYS A 91 -1.64 11.34 -21.14
CA LYS A 91 -1.86 11.33 -22.59
C LYS A 91 -1.15 10.16 -23.28
N ILE A 92 -1.20 8.98 -22.66
CA ILE A 92 -0.60 7.75 -23.21
C ILE A 92 -1.64 7.09 -24.11
N GLU A 93 -1.34 7.03 -25.40
CA GLU A 93 -2.13 6.28 -26.37
C GLU A 93 -1.71 4.80 -26.33
N ILE A 94 -2.67 3.92 -26.05
CA ILE A 94 -2.44 2.48 -25.97
C ILE A 94 -3.48 1.75 -26.83
N GLU A 95 -3.01 0.89 -27.71
CA GLU A 95 -3.88 -0.02 -28.47
C GLU A 95 -4.68 -0.92 -27.54
N LYS A 96 -5.97 -1.12 -27.85
CA LYS A 96 -6.91 -1.88 -27.01
C LYS A 96 -6.38 -3.25 -26.56
N ASN A 97 -5.69 -3.98 -27.43
CA ASN A 97 -5.11 -5.30 -27.10
C ASN A 97 -3.96 -5.19 -26.09
N LYS A 98 -3.09 -4.19 -26.23
CA LYS A 98 -2.01 -3.90 -25.28
C LYS A 98 -2.56 -3.44 -23.93
N PHE A 99 -3.61 -2.62 -23.95
CA PHE A 99 -4.30 -2.19 -22.73
C PHE A 99 -4.86 -3.38 -21.96
N LYS A 100 -5.64 -4.24 -22.63
CA LYS A 100 -6.24 -5.44 -22.00
C LYS A 100 -5.17 -6.35 -21.41
N LYS A 101 -4.08 -6.57 -22.16
CA LYS A 101 -2.96 -7.39 -21.70
C LYS A 101 -2.25 -6.77 -20.48
N ALA A 102 -2.03 -5.46 -20.47
CA ALA A 102 -1.41 -4.76 -19.35
C ALA A 102 -2.25 -4.88 -18.07
N VAL A 103 -3.57 -4.73 -18.17
CA VAL A 103 -4.50 -4.91 -17.04
C VAL A 103 -4.44 -6.35 -16.54
N GLU A 104 -4.61 -7.34 -17.43
CA GLU A 104 -4.55 -8.76 -17.08
C GLU A 104 -3.24 -9.13 -16.36
N GLN A 105 -2.11 -8.65 -16.87
CA GLN A 105 -0.79 -8.90 -16.30
C GLN A 105 -0.52 -8.18 -14.98
N SER A 106 -1.29 -7.13 -14.68
CA SER A 106 -1.18 -6.37 -13.43
C SER A 106 -2.13 -6.91 -12.34
N SER A 107 -3.02 -7.84 -12.68
CA SER A 107 -3.97 -8.43 -11.73
C SER A 107 -3.25 -9.19 -10.61
N ALA A 108 -3.84 -9.16 -9.41
CA ALA A 108 -3.29 -9.86 -8.25
C ALA A 108 -3.14 -11.37 -8.51
N GLU A 109 -4.08 -11.96 -9.25
CA GLU A 109 -4.04 -13.38 -9.62
C GLU A 109 -2.85 -13.70 -10.53
N PHE A 110 -2.61 -12.88 -11.55
CA PHE A 110 -1.50 -13.09 -12.47
C PHE A 110 -0.16 -12.90 -11.76
N ILE A 111 -0.02 -11.86 -10.94
CA ILE A 111 1.19 -11.61 -10.14
C ILE A 111 1.42 -12.75 -9.15
N SER A 112 0.39 -13.24 -8.46
CA SER A 112 0.49 -14.39 -7.54
C SER A 112 0.92 -15.67 -8.27
N LYS A 113 0.36 -15.94 -9.45
CA LYS A 113 0.78 -17.08 -10.30
C LYS A 113 2.25 -16.97 -10.70
N ILE A 114 2.72 -15.78 -11.07
CA ILE A 114 4.14 -15.54 -11.37
C ILE A 114 5.02 -15.73 -10.12
N GLU A 115 4.60 -15.19 -8.97
CA GLU A 115 5.31 -15.34 -7.69
C GLU A 115 5.56 -16.81 -7.36
N ILE A 116 4.51 -17.63 -7.44
CA ILE A 116 4.55 -19.07 -7.17
C ILE A 116 5.41 -19.79 -8.21
N LYS A 117 5.17 -19.54 -9.49
CA LYS A 117 5.81 -20.26 -10.60
C LYS A 117 7.31 -19.96 -10.68
N GLU A 118 7.69 -18.70 -10.54
CA GLU A 118 9.05 -18.28 -10.75
C GLU A 118 9.90 -18.33 -9.48
N LYS A 119 9.30 -18.38 -8.27
CA LYS A 119 9.98 -18.10 -6.98
C LYS A 119 10.78 -16.78 -6.98
N LYS A 120 10.64 -15.94 -8.02
CA LYS A 120 11.46 -14.76 -8.32
C LYS A 120 10.99 -13.49 -7.63
N LEU A 121 9.76 -13.49 -7.12
CA LEU A 121 9.29 -12.41 -6.22
C LEU A 121 9.83 -12.56 -4.78
N GLN A 122 10.76 -13.50 -4.55
CA GLN A 122 11.83 -13.36 -3.53
C GLN A 122 12.79 -12.18 -3.83
N THR A 123 12.29 -11.11 -4.45
CA THR A 123 13.04 -9.89 -4.79
C THR A 123 13.65 -9.25 -3.54
N PHE A 124 13.08 -9.55 -2.37
CA PHE A 124 13.71 -9.31 -1.09
C PHE A 124 14.48 -10.55 -0.67
N LYS A 125 15.81 -10.53 -0.82
CA LYS A 125 16.72 -11.59 -0.32
C LYS A 125 16.55 -11.94 1.17
N ASN A 126 15.80 -11.13 1.92
CA ASN A 126 15.68 -11.14 3.37
C ASN A 126 14.23 -11.38 3.86
N VAL A 127 13.42 -12.19 3.18
CA VAL A 127 12.12 -12.68 3.69
C VAL A 127 12.08 -14.20 3.73
N ASN A 128 11.27 -14.74 4.64
CA ASN A 128 11.11 -16.19 4.80
C ASN A 128 10.65 -16.84 3.48
N LYS A 129 11.21 -18.00 3.14
CA LYS A 129 10.95 -18.74 1.89
C LYS A 129 9.48 -19.13 1.69
N ASN A 130 8.70 -19.20 2.78
CA ASN A 130 7.28 -19.54 2.74
C ASN A 130 6.36 -18.30 2.74
N PHE A 131 6.93 -17.09 2.74
CA PHE A 131 6.14 -15.87 2.68
C PHE A 131 5.76 -15.55 1.23
N GLN A 132 4.45 -15.51 0.96
CA GLN A 132 3.91 -14.95 -0.26
C GLN A 132 3.65 -13.45 -0.04
N PHE A 133 4.15 -12.60 -0.94
CA PHE A 133 3.92 -11.16 -0.90
C PHE A 133 2.49 -10.84 -1.32
N VAL A 134 2.00 -11.48 -2.38
CA VAL A 134 0.59 -11.41 -2.78
C VAL A 134 -0.20 -12.47 -2.01
N ARG A 135 -0.71 -12.09 -0.82
CA ARG A 135 -1.43 -13.02 0.08
C ARG A 135 -2.89 -13.23 -0.32
N SER A 136 -3.70 -12.17 -0.27
CA SER A 136 -5.13 -12.25 -0.64
C SER A 136 -5.65 -11.00 -1.36
N GLY A 137 -4.92 -9.88 -1.27
CA GLY A 137 -5.38 -8.59 -1.78
C GLY A 137 -6.69 -8.10 -1.15
N GLU A 138 -7.15 -8.71 -0.05
CA GLU A 138 -8.42 -8.37 0.61
C GLU A 138 -8.40 -6.99 1.23
N ILE A 139 -9.56 -6.34 1.20
CA ILE A 139 -9.84 -5.11 1.94
C ILE A 139 -10.48 -5.50 3.27
N ASN A 140 -10.39 -4.63 4.28
CA ASN A 140 -11.02 -4.79 5.60
C ASN A 140 -10.46 -5.94 6.46
N GLN A 141 -9.22 -6.35 6.25
CA GLN A 141 -8.55 -7.35 7.09
C GLN A 141 -8.35 -6.83 8.52
N TYR A 142 -8.26 -5.51 8.69
CA TYR A 142 -8.07 -4.87 9.99
C TYR A 142 -9.13 -5.23 11.03
N PHE A 143 -10.36 -5.60 10.63
CA PHE A 143 -11.40 -6.07 11.57
C PHE A 143 -10.97 -7.28 12.40
N SER A 144 -10.08 -8.13 11.88
CA SER A 144 -9.58 -9.31 12.60
C SER A 144 -8.29 -9.05 13.40
N TYR A 145 -7.65 -7.89 13.21
CA TYR A 145 -6.36 -7.57 13.84
C TYR A 145 -6.46 -6.51 14.93
N PHE A 146 -7.32 -5.52 14.76
CA PHE A 146 -7.46 -4.41 15.70
C PHE A 146 -8.44 -4.79 16.82
N ASN A 147 -7.99 -4.64 18.07
CA ASN A 147 -8.90 -4.62 19.21
C ASN A 147 -9.44 -3.19 19.46
N ASN A 148 -10.33 -3.05 20.43
CA ASN A 148 -10.97 -1.76 20.74
C ASN A 148 -9.96 -0.66 21.12
N ASN A 149 -8.90 -0.99 21.87
CA ASN A 149 -7.87 -0.03 22.27
C ASN A 149 -7.04 0.43 21.06
N ASP A 150 -6.79 -0.47 20.12
CA ASP A 150 -6.10 -0.17 18.86
C ASP A 150 -6.95 0.72 17.95
N MET A 151 -8.25 0.46 17.88
CA MET A 151 -9.20 1.31 17.16
C MET A 151 -9.28 2.72 17.76
N GLN A 152 -9.39 2.83 19.08
CA GLN A 152 -9.41 4.12 19.77
C GLN A 152 -8.10 4.89 19.56
N PHE A 153 -6.96 4.22 19.64
CA PHE A 153 -5.66 4.82 19.31
C PHE A 153 -5.63 5.34 17.87
N ALA A 154 -6.11 4.54 16.90
CA ALA A 154 -6.14 4.95 15.51
C ALA A 154 -6.99 6.21 15.28
N LYS A 155 -8.19 6.28 15.87
CA LYS A 155 -9.06 7.48 15.82
C LYS A 155 -8.33 8.72 16.35
N ASN A 156 -7.69 8.60 17.53
CA ASN A 156 -6.94 9.70 18.12
C ASN A 156 -5.78 10.19 17.23
N ILE A 157 -5.10 9.27 16.55
CA ILE A 157 -4.03 9.63 15.61
C ILE A 157 -4.61 10.33 14.38
N PHE A 158 -5.72 9.86 13.82
CA PHE A 158 -6.29 10.49 12.63
C PHE A 158 -6.83 11.87 12.93
N GLU A 159 -7.45 12.08 14.09
CA GLU A 159 -7.84 13.40 14.57
C GLU A 159 -6.64 14.33 14.76
N LYS A 160 -5.58 13.86 15.43
CA LYS A 160 -4.33 14.62 15.62
C LYS A 160 -3.73 15.11 14.30
N TYR A 161 -3.81 14.28 13.25
CA TYR A 161 -3.25 14.57 11.92
C TYR A 161 -4.28 15.11 10.92
N LYS A 162 -5.53 15.32 11.33
CA LYS A 162 -6.66 15.79 10.49
C LYS A 162 -6.86 14.94 9.24
N ILE A 163 -6.83 13.61 9.42
CA ILE A 163 -7.12 12.63 8.37
C ILE A 163 -8.60 12.28 8.48
N HIS A 164 -9.40 12.77 7.55
CA HIS A 164 -10.86 12.60 7.55
C HIS A 164 -11.37 11.81 6.34
N GLU A 165 -10.46 11.39 5.45
CA GLU A 165 -10.75 10.67 4.21
C GLU A 165 -11.11 9.19 4.43
N TYR A 166 -11.02 8.71 5.66
CA TYR A 166 -11.26 7.33 6.07
C TYR A 166 -12.22 7.28 7.24
N GLU A 167 -13.33 6.57 7.08
CA GLU A 167 -14.26 6.27 8.17
C GLU A 167 -13.67 5.15 9.03
N ILE A 168 -13.38 5.44 10.31
CA ILE A 168 -12.86 4.47 11.30
C ILE A 168 -13.53 4.60 12.65
#